data_AF-A0A3N5PNR7-F1
#
_entry.id   AF-A0A3N5PNR7-F1
#
_cell.length_a   1.000
_cell.length_b   1.000
_cell.length_c   1.000
_cell.angle_alpha   90.00
_cell.angle_beta   90.00
_cell.angle_gamma   90.00
#
_symmetry.space_group_name_H-M   'P 1'
#
loop_
_entity.id
_entity.type
_entity.pdbx_description
1 polymer ?
#
loop_
_entity_poly.entity_id
_entity_poly.type
_entity_poly.pdbx_seq_one_letter_code
_entity_poly.pdbx_strand_id
1 'polypeptide(L)'
;MSYLKAKFPIFHNSNLFSRDFQYGLKSFLEKKGITLTDINLDSLAKQFSGYYETEGILIRTSNQGWKLNYPEFTTAKPGDPFSF
;
A
#
# COMPACT_ATOMS: atom_id res chain seq x y z
N MET A 1 -10.36 -1.02 3.77
CA MET A 1 -9.45 -1.18 2.61
C MET A 1 -9.65 -0.16 1.48
N SER A 2 -10.65 0.74 1.52
CA SER A 2 -10.91 1.73 0.46
C SER A 2 -9.82 2.80 0.25
N TYR A 3 -8.81 2.87 1.13
CA TYR A 3 -7.76 3.88 1.07
C TYR A 3 -6.60 3.53 0.13
N LEU A 4 -6.35 2.24 -0.11
CA LEU A 4 -5.36 1.79 -1.07
C LEU A 4 -5.81 2.09 -2.50
N LYS A 5 -7.12 1.91 -2.80
CA LYS A 5 -7.74 2.24 -4.10
C LYS A 5 -7.71 3.73 -4.45
N ALA A 6 -7.82 4.62 -3.47
CA ALA A 6 -8.04 6.05 -3.71
C ALA A 6 -6.76 6.86 -4.00
N LYS A 7 -5.57 6.25 -3.87
CA LYS A 7 -4.31 6.97 -4.09
C LYS A 7 -3.27 6.19 -4.90
N PHE A 8 -3.35 4.86 -4.96
CA PHE A 8 -2.42 4.07 -5.75
C PHE A 8 -3.19 3.03 -6.58
N PRO A 9 -2.94 2.92 -7.90
CA PRO A 9 -3.36 1.75 -8.64
C PRO A 9 -2.49 0.58 -8.18
N ILE A 10 -2.84 -0.03 -7.04
CA ILE A 10 -2.06 -1.16 -6.53
C ILE A 10 -2.51 -2.42 -7.25
N PHE A 11 -1.68 -2.88 -8.18
CA PHE A 11 -1.90 -4.15 -8.87
C PHE A 11 -1.36 -5.30 -8.01
N HIS A 12 -2.00 -6.46 -8.11
CA HIS A 12 -1.45 -7.70 -7.56
C HIS A 12 0.02 -7.89 -8.01
N ASN A 13 0.92 -8.30 -7.09
CA ASN A 13 2.37 -8.41 -7.29
C ASN A 13 3.14 -7.09 -7.51
N SER A 14 2.54 -5.92 -7.30
CA SER A 14 3.30 -4.66 -7.36
C SER A 14 4.28 -4.55 -6.19
N ASN A 15 5.44 -3.95 -6.47
CA ASN A 15 6.39 -3.54 -5.43
C ASN A 15 5.82 -2.36 -4.64
N LEU A 16 5.91 -2.44 -3.32
CA LEU A 16 5.53 -1.40 -2.38
C LEU A 16 6.74 -1.06 -1.52
N PHE A 17 7.26 0.16 -1.65
CA PHE A 17 8.36 0.64 -0.82
C PHE A 17 7.82 1.26 0.49
N SER A 18 8.60 1.17 1.55
CA SER A 18 8.26 1.72 2.88
C SER A 18 7.91 3.20 2.85
N ARG A 19 8.62 3.98 2.04
CA ARG A 19 8.37 5.41 1.89
C ARG A 19 7.03 5.68 1.21
N ASP A 20 6.69 4.93 0.17
CA ASP A 20 5.40 5.07 -0.53
C ASP A 20 4.24 4.68 0.38
N PHE A 21 4.42 3.62 1.16
CA PHE A 21 3.45 3.20 2.17
C PHE A 21 3.24 4.29 3.23
N GLN A 22 4.33 4.88 3.74
CA GLN A 22 4.28 5.95 4.72
C GLN A 22 3.57 7.20 4.19
N TYR A 23 3.87 7.65 2.96
CA TYR A 23 3.19 8.79 2.34
C TYR A 23 1.74 8.50 1.96
N GLY A 24 1.43 7.25 1.60
CA GLY A 24 0.07 6.80 1.38
C GLY A 24 -0.76 6.85 2.66
N LEU A 25 -0.21 6.33 3.75
CA LEU A 25 -0.84 6.36 5.07
C LEU A 25 -1.05 7.79 5.56
N LYS A 26 -0.03 8.65 5.44
CA LYS A 26 -0.10 10.08 5.79
C LYS A 26 -1.28 10.75 5.10
N SER A 27 -1.34 10.62 3.79
CA SER A 27 -2.38 11.26 2.99
C SER A 27 -3.77 10.71 3.24
N PHE A 28 -3.89 9.42 3.57
CA PHE A 28 -5.18 8.84 3.98
C PHE A 28 -5.68 9.43 5.30
N LEU A 29 -4.79 9.59 6.28
CA LEU A 29 -5.12 10.16 7.58
C LEU A 29 -5.46 11.65 7.45
N GLU A 30 -4.69 12.40 6.67
CA GLU A 30 -4.96 13.82 6.39
C GLU A 30 -6.34 14.01 5.73
N LYS A 31 -6.73 13.15 4.78
CA LYS A 31 -8.08 13.15 4.19
C LYS A 31 -9.19 12.87 5.21
N LYS A 32 -8.86 12.25 6.34
CA LYS A 32 -9.77 12.02 7.48
C LYS A 32 -9.69 13.10 8.56
N GLY A 33 -8.92 14.17 8.32
CA GLY A 33 -8.71 15.24 9.30
C GLY A 33 -7.74 14.87 10.43
N ILE A 34 -6.96 13.80 10.27
CA ILE A 34 -5.99 13.33 11.26
C ILE A 34 -4.58 13.69 10.77
N THR A 35 -3.91 14.58 11.46
CA THR A 35 -2.51 14.94 11.19
C THR A 35 -1.62 14.30 12.24
N LEU A 36 -0.58 13.60 11.78
CA LEU A 36 0.43 12.98 12.65
C LEU A 36 1.79 13.66 12.47
N THR A 37 2.59 13.68 13.54
CA THR A 37 4.01 14.00 13.46
C THR A 37 4.75 12.90 12.70
N ASP A 38 5.91 13.21 12.13
CA ASP A 38 6.68 12.25 11.35
C ASP A 38 7.10 11.02 12.18
N ILE A 39 7.38 11.20 13.48
CA ILE A 39 7.69 10.10 14.43
C ILE A 39 6.49 9.16 14.58
N ASN A 40 5.30 9.71 14.81
CA ASN A 40 4.08 8.92 14.98
C ASN A 40 3.70 8.21 13.68
N LEU A 41 3.90 8.88 12.55
CA LEU A 41 3.64 8.32 11.22
C LEU A 41 4.59 7.14 10.91
N ASP A 42 5.88 7.24 11.24
CA ASP A 42 6.84 6.15 11.05
C ASP A 42 6.50 4.94 11.92
N SER A 43 6.20 5.17 13.21
CA SER A 43 5.77 4.10 14.12
C SER A 43 4.50 3.41 13.63
N LEU A 44 3.50 4.19 13.20
CA LEU A 44 2.25 3.66 12.67
C LEU A 44 2.46 2.89 11.37
N ALA A 45 3.28 3.42 10.45
CA ALA A 45 3.61 2.74 9.21
C ALA A 45 4.27 1.37 9.48
N LYS A 46 5.21 1.29 10.43
CA LYS A 46 5.84 0.02 10.82
C LYS A 46 4.86 -0.98 11.43
N GLN A 47 3.95 -0.51 12.29
CA GLN A 47 2.92 -1.36 12.90
C GLN A 47 1.95 -1.91 11.85
N PHE A 48 1.46 -1.06 10.95
CA PHE A 48 0.55 -1.47 9.89
C PHE A 48 1.22 -2.37 8.85
N SER A 49 2.47 -2.07 8.46
CA SER A 49 3.20 -2.94 7.54
C SER A 49 3.44 -4.31 8.17
N GLY A 50 3.81 -4.36 9.46
CA GLY A 50 3.97 -5.62 10.19
C GLY A 50 2.68 -6.42 10.28
N TYR A 51 1.56 -5.77 10.57
CA TYR A 51 0.24 -6.43 10.55
C TYR A 51 -0.11 -6.98 9.16
N TYR A 52 0.15 -6.23 8.08
CA TYR A 52 -0.09 -6.73 6.73
C TYR A 52 0.89 -7.82 6.28
N GLU A 53 2.10 -7.85 6.83
CA GLU A 53 3.01 -9.00 6.69
C GLU A 53 2.42 -10.25 7.36
N THR A 54 1.89 -10.14 8.59
CA THR A 54 1.31 -11.29 9.31
C THR A 54 0.03 -11.82 8.66
N GLU A 55 -0.77 -10.94 8.07
CA GLU A 55 -1.99 -11.31 7.32
C GLU A 55 -1.68 -11.85 5.91
N GLY A 56 -0.42 -11.89 5.50
CA GLY A 56 -0.01 -12.36 4.16
C GLY A 56 -0.36 -11.40 3.02
N ILE A 57 -0.79 -10.17 3.32
CA ILE A 57 -1.13 -9.11 2.36
C ILE A 57 0.14 -8.46 1.80
N LEU A 58 1.19 -8.34 2.62
CA LEU A 58 2.51 -7.90 2.20
C LEU A 58 3.51 -9.05 2.34
N ILE A 59 4.14 -9.43 1.24
CA ILE A 59 5.26 -10.38 1.26
C ILE A 59 6.55 -9.55 1.29
N ARG A 60 7.32 -9.64 2.37
CA ARG A 60 8.61 -8.96 2.46
C ARG A 60 9.55 -9.41 1.33
N THR A 61 10.03 -8.46 0.54
CA THR A 61 11.02 -8.72 -0.53
C THR A 61 12.39 -8.19 -0.18
N SER A 62 12.47 -7.16 0.66
CA SER A 62 13.72 -6.58 1.15
C SER A 62 13.53 -5.89 2.50
N ASN A 63 14.60 -5.33 3.05
CA ASN A 63 14.53 -4.51 4.26
C ASN A 63 13.76 -3.19 4.08
N GLN A 64 13.47 -2.78 2.83
CA GLN A 64 12.86 -1.48 2.52
C GLN A 64 11.58 -1.59 1.69
N GLY A 65 11.09 -2.82 1.45
CA GLY A 65 9.94 -3.00 0.58
C GLY A 65 9.33 -4.39 0.64
N TRP A 66 8.12 -4.43 0.11
CA TRP A 66 7.25 -5.59 0.06
C TRP A 66 6.71 -5.77 -1.36
N LYS A 67 6.20 -6.97 -1.61
CA LYS A 67 5.32 -7.27 -2.72
C LYS A 67 3.90 -7.35 -2.18
N LEU A 68 2.97 -6.65 -2.81
CA LEU A 68 1.56 -6.79 -2.47
C LEU A 68 1.07 -8.17 -2.92
N ASN A 69 0.56 -8.95 -1.98
CA ASN A 69 -0.01 -10.26 -2.18
C ASN A 69 -1.51 -10.25 -1.85
N TYR A 70 -2.28 -9.68 -2.77
CA TYR A 70 -3.74 -9.62 -2.62
C TYR A 70 -4.38 -10.15 -3.91
N PRO A 71 -4.80 -11.42 -3.95
CA PRO A 71 -5.31 -12.06 -5.17
C PRO A 71 -6.55 -11.35 -5.74
N GLU A 72 -7.33 -10.66 -4.90
CA GLU A 72 -8.52 -9.91 -5.32
C GLU A 72 -8.19 -8.61 -6.11
N PHE A 73 -6.92 -8.18 -6.16
CA PHE A 73 -6.44 -7.09 -7.03
C PHE A 73 -5.86 -7.62 -8.35
N THR A 74 -6.07 -8.89 -8.70
CA THR A 74 -5.71 -9.43 -10.01
C THR A 74 -6.64 -8.82 -11.05
N THR A 75 -6.11 -8.06 -12.00
CA THR A 75 -6.89 -7.55 -13.13
C THR A 75 -7.40 -8.74 -13.95
N ALA A 76 -8.73 -8.90 -14.03
CA ALA A 76 -9.35 -10.03 -14.72
C ALA A 76 -9.08 -10.08 -16.24
N LYS A 77 -8.54 -8.99 -16.82
CA LYS A 77 -8.16 -8.91 -18.22
C LYS A 77 -6.85 -8.11 -18.37
N PRO A 78 -5.84 -8.62 -19.10
CA PRO A 78 -4.82 -7.76 -19.70
C PRO A 78 -5.52 -6.92 -20.77
N GLY A 79 -5.59 -5.61 -20.57
CA GLY A 79 -6.17 -4.69 -21.54
C GLY A 79 -5.09 -3.74 -22.04
N ASP A 80 -4.74 -3.87 -23.31
CA ASP A 80 -3.95 -2.89 -24.04
C ASP A 80 -4.70 -1.54 -24.00
N PRO A 81 -4.11 -0.45 -23.46
CA PRO A 81 -4.78 0.84 -23.35
C PRO A 81 -5.06 1.52 -24.71
N PHE A 82 -4.64 0.93 -25.84
CA PHE A 82 -4.80 1.49 -27.18
C PHE A 82 -5.69 0.69 -28.14
N SER A 83 -6.42 -0.32 -27.66
CA SER A 83 -7.41 -1.00 -28.52
C SER A 83 -8.67 -0.14 -28.66
N PHE A 84 -8.74 0.66 -29.74
CA PHE A 84 -9.95 1.35 -30.21
C PHE A 84 -10.94 0.38 -30.88
#